data_AF-A0A229RLG2-F1
#
_entry.id   AF-A0A229RLG2-F1
#
_cell.length_a   1.000
_cell.length_b   1.000
_cell.length_c   1.000
_cell.angle_alpha   90.00
_cell.angle_beta   90.00
_cell.angle_gamma   90.00
#
_symmetry.space_group_name_H-M   'P 1'
#
loop_
_entity.id
_entity.type
_entity.pdbx_description
1 polymer ?
#
loop_
_entity_poly.entity_id
_entity_poly.type
_entity_poly.pdbx_seq_one_letter_code
_entity_poly.pdbx_strand_id
1 'polypeptide(L)'
;MTTATLAGAPDDDAFDHACRLFMVELNAIPLTDLPTDTQKNPQLTNAFKAALITQVHRSAHVHGLTEAFRVVDAAYPDLTAHGHCTDAAVLAACGPLYGGLHHYRPATQAMLRDEARSLLTNAIAAVLDAKAA
;
A
#
# COMPACT_ATOMS: atom_id res chain seq x y z
N MET A 1 4.51 -13.28 -58.60
CA MET A 1 4.82 -13.47 -57.17
C MET A 1 4.91 -12.10 -56.54
N THR A 2 3.92 -11.73 -55.75
CA THR A 2 3.83 -10.45 -55.03
C THR A 2 3.70 -10.76 -53.55
N THR A 3 4.78 -10.54 -52.81
CA THR A 3 4.81 -10.54 -51.35
C THR A 3 4.12 -9.27 -50.86
N ALA A 4 2.89 -9.41 -50.35
CA ALA A 4 2.20 -8.32 -49.67
C ALA A 4 2.55 -8.38 -48.18
N THR A 5 3.28 -7.35 -47.76
CA THR A 5 3.64 -7.01 -46.39
C THR A 5 2.38 -6.95 -45.51
N LEU A 6 2.37 -7.71 -44.42
CA LEU A 6 1.36 -7.64 -43.37
C LEU A 6 1.55 -6.31 -42.63
N ALA A 7 0.86 -5.27 -43.10
CA ALA A 7 0.81 -3.98 -42.41
C ALA A 7 -0.08 -4.13 -41.17
N GLY A 8 0.50 -3.88 -40.00
CA GLY A 8 -0.21 -3.89 -38.72
C GLY A 8 -1.38 -2.90 -38.75
N ALA A 9 -2.57 -3.41 -38.46
CA ALA A 9 -3.62 -2.58 -37.91
C ALA A 9 -3.16 -2.15 -36.51
N PRO A 10 -3.31 -0.88 -36.13
CA PRO A 10 -2.88 -0.40 -34.81
C PRO A 10 -3.69 -1.13 -33.74
N ASP A 11 -3.01 -1.73 -32.76
CA ASP A 11 -3.63 -2.42 -31.61
C ASP A 11 -4.68 -1.55 -30.89
N ASP A 12 -4.59 -0.23 -31.03
CA ASP A 12 -5.52 0.76 -30.49
C ASP A 12 -6.95 0.60 -31.04
N ASP A 13 -7.13 0.26 -32.32
CA ASP A 13 -8.47 0.10 -32.92
C ASP A 13 -9.18 -1.17 -32.42
N ALA A 14 -8.40 -2.23 -32.16
CA ALA A 14 -8.91 -3.48 -31.60
C ALA A 14 -9.30 -3.31 -30.12
N PHE A 15 -8.51 -2.55 -29.37
CA PHE A 15 -8.81 -2.20 -27.98
C PHE A 15 -10.08 -1.34 -27.87
N ASP A 16 -10.21 -0.30 -28.70
CA ASP A 16 -11.40 0.56 -28.72
C ASP A 16 -12.67 -0.17 -29.15
N HIS A 17 -12.54 -1.18 -30.01
CA HIS A 17 -13.66 -2.05 -30.37
C HIS A 17 -14.07 -2.97 -29.21
N ALA A 18 -13.10 -3.56 -28.51
CA ALA A 18 -13.35 -4.39 -27.32
C ALA A 18 -14.02 -3.57 -26.19
N CYS A 19 -13.54 -2.36 -25.92
CA CYS A 19 -14.13 -1.47 -24.92
C CYS A 19 -15.59 -1.11 -25.24
N ARG A 20 -15.92 -0.89 -26.52
CA ARG A 20 -17.31 -0.63 -26.95
C ARG A 20 -18.22 -1.85 -26.76
N LEU A 21 -17.74 -3.05 -27.04
CA LEU A 21 -18.48 -4.29 -26.79
C LEU A 21 -18.75 -4.49 -25.28
N PHE A 22 -17.76 -4.22 -24.43
CA PHE A 22 -17.93 -4.27 -22.97
C PHE A 22 -18.99 -3.28 -22.46
N MET A 23 -19.05 -2.06 -23.00
CA MET A 23 -20.05 -1.06 -22.57
C MET A 23 -21.47 -1.43 -23.00
N VAL A 24 -21.64 -1.97 -24.22
CA VAL A 24 -22.97 -2.24 -24.80
C VAL A 24 -23.56 -3.55 -24.30
N GLU A 25 -22.76 -4.62 -24.19
CA GLU A 25 -23.28 -5.95 -23.81
C GLU A 25 -23.38 -6.15 -22.30
N LEU A 26 -22.52 -5.49 -21.49
CA LEU A 26 -22.48 -5.67 -20.03
C LEU A 26 -23.06 -4.47 -19.26
N ASN A 27 -23.61 -3.47 -19.96
CA ASN A 27 -24.14 -2.24 -19.35
C ASN A 27 -23.11 -1.56 -18.42
N ALA A 28 -21.82 -1.70 -18.75
CA ALA A 28 -20.72 -1.27 -17.90
C ALA A 28 -20.50 0.25 -18.04
N ILE A 29 -20.62 0.96 -16.91
CA ILE A 29 -20.36 2.40 -16.81
C ILE A 29 -18.84 2.62 -16.91
N PRO A 30 -18.35 3.53 -17.78
CA PRO A 30 -16.93 3.84 -17.86
C PRO A 30 -16.41 4.44 -16.54
N LEU A 31 -15.28 3.91 -16.06
CA LEU A 31 -14.51 4.41 -14.90
C LEU A 31 -13.80 5.75 -15.21
N THR A 32 -14.47 6.68 -15.91
CA THR A 32 -13.99 8.05 -16.10
C THR A 32 -14.29 8.95 -14.90
N ASP A 33 -15.19 8.52 -14.02
CA ASP A 33 -15.26 9.07 -12.67
C ASP A 33 -14.37 8.23 -11.77
N LEU A 34 -13.10 8.65 -11.68
CA LEU A 34 -12.21 8.26 -10.58
C LEU A 34 -13.04 8.37 -9.29
N PRO A 35 -13.19 7.31 -8.48
CA PRO A 35 -14.13 7.32 -7.37
C PRO A 35 -13.79 8.48 -6.44
N THR A 36 -14.71 9.45 -6.41
CA THR A 36 -14.72 10.70 -5.65
C THR A 36 -14.86 10.46 -4.14
N ASP A 37 -14.28 9.37 -3.63
CA ASP A 37 -14.16 9.04 -2.21
C ASP A 37 -12.69 9.00 -1.75
N THR A 38 -11.72 9.15 -2.67
CA THR A 38 -10.29 9.18 -2.33
C THR A 38 -9.76 10.57 -1.94
N GLN A 39 -10.61 11.60 -1.95
CA GLN A 39 -10.28 12.90 -1.36
C GLN A 39 -10.59 12.92 0.14
N LYS A 40 -10.22 11.85 0.87
CA LYS A 40 -10.03 11.94 2.32
C LYS A 40 -8.83 12.86 2.56
N ASN A 41 -9.15 14.14 2.69
CA ASN A 41 -8.30 15.27 3.08
C ASN A 41 -6.79 14.93 3.14
N PRO A 42 -6.00 15.21 2.08
CA PRO A 42 -4.59 14.84 2.03
C PRO A 42 -3.78 15.40 3.20
N GLN A 43 -4.25 16.49 3.83
CA GLN A 43 -3.66 17.03 5.06
C GLN A 43 -3.85 16.10 6.27
N LEU A 44 -5.02 15.46 6.41
CA LEU A 44 -5.27 14.46 7.47
C LEU A 44 -4.44 13.20 7.23
N THR A 45 -4.31 12.78 5.98
CA THR A 45 -3.47 11.65 5.57
C THR A 45 -1.99 11.91 5.87
N ASN A 46 -1.48 13.09 5.52
CA ASN A 46 -0.10 13.49 5.78
C ASN A 46 0.18 13.68 7.28
N ALA A 47 -0.75 14.30 8.03
CA ALA A 47 -0.62 14.43 9.48
C ALA A 47 -0.62 13.07 10.18
N PHE A 48 -1.48 12.15 9.75
CA PHE A 48 -1.49 10.78 10.27
C PHE A 48 -0.19 10.05 9.95
N LYS A 49 0.30 10.11 8.71
CA LYS A 49 1.60 9.53 8.32
C LYS A 49 2.74 10.12 9.16
N ALA A 50 2.79 11.44 9.34
CA ALA A 50 3.82 12.11 10.13
C ALA A 50 3.79 11.69 11.60
N ALA A 51 2.58 11.59 12.19
CA ALA A 51 2.40 11.11 13.55
C ALA A 51 2.83 9.64 13.67
N LEU A 52 2.47 8.79 12.71
CA LEU A 52 2.86 7.39 12.68
C LEU A 52 4.39 7.23 12.55
N ILE A 53 5.04 7.99 11.67
CA ILE A 53 6.50 8.02 11.53
C ILE A 53 7.16 8.41 12.85
N THR A 54 6.62 9.42 13.53
CA THR A 54 7.13 9.86 14.84
C THR A 54 7.04 8.74 15.88
N GLN A 55 5.93 8.01 15.93
CA GLN A 55 5.78 6.90 16.88
C GLN A 55 6.66 5.71 16.54
N VAL A 56 6.77 5.35 15.26
CA VAL A 56 7.68 4.30 14.79
C VAL A 56 9.14 4.67 15.11
N HIS A 57 9.53 5.93 14.91
CA HIS A 57 10.87 6.41 15.24
C HIS A 57 11.18 6.36 16.74
N ARG A 58 10.17 6.49 17.61
CA ARG A 58 10.32 6.36 19.06
C ARG A 58 10.46 4.90 19.54
N SER A 59 10.21 3.92 18.67
CA SER A 59 10.39 2.52 19.01
C SER A 59 11.88 2.15 19.12
N ALA A 60 12.21 1.18 19.98
CA ALA A 60 13.58 0.72 20.13
C ALA A 60 14.16 0.03 18.87
N HIS A 61 13.29 -0.33 17.91
CA HIS A 61 13.65 -1.09 16.71
C HIS A 61 14.11 -0.21 15.55
N VAL A 62 13.96 1.11 15.65
CA VAL A 62 14.24 2.03 14.55
C VAL A 62 15.28 3.05 15.00
N HIS A 63 16.45 3.02 14.38
CA HIS A 63 17.60 3.83 14.81
C HIS A 63 17.70 5.16 14.05
N GLY A 64 16.96 5.32 12.96
CA GLY A 64 16.94 6.55 12.18
C GLY A 64 15.56 6.97 11.69
N LEU A 65 15.40 8.27 11.46
CA LEU A 65 14.20 8.84 10.87
C LEU A 65 13.91 8.23 9.47
N THR A 66 14.96 8.03 8.67
CA THR A 66 14.86 7.44 7.32
C THR A 66 14.29 6.02 7.35
N GLU A 67 14.63 5.22 8.36
CA GLU A 67 14.09 3.88 8.54
C GLU A 67 12.62 3.95 8.93
N ALA A 68 12.25 4.84 9.86
CA ALA A 68 10.85 5.06 10.23
C ALA A 68 9.99 5.46 9.02
N PHE A 69 10.51 6.34 8.16
CA PHE A 69 9.86 6.72 6.90
C PHE A 69 9.64 5.51 5.99
N ARG A 70 10.66 4.68 5.77
CA ARG A 70 10.56 3.49 4.92
C ARG A 70 9.58 2.46 5.49
N VAL A 71 9.56 2.26 6.80
CA VAL A 71 8.63 1.36 7.47
C VAL A 71 7.19 1.82 7.26
N VAL A 72 6.92 3.11 7.52
CA VAL A 72 5.57 3.65 7.37
C VAL A 72 5.16 3.66 5.91
N ASP A 73 6.01 4.08 4.99
CA ASP A 73 5.67 4.15 3.57
C ASP A 73 5.39 2.76 2.97
N ALA A 74 6.13 1.74 3.41
CA ALA A 74 5.87 0.35 3.03
C ALA A 74 4.57 -0.21 3.64
N ALA A 75 4.30 0.07 4.91
CA ALA A 75 3.16 -0.52 5.62
C ALA A 75 1.83 0.22 5.36
N TYR A 76 1.87 1.53 5.14
CA TYR A 76 0.70 2.41 5.06
C TYR A 76 -0.36 2.00 4.02
N PRO A 77 0.02 1.57 2.79
CA PRO A 77 -0.96 1.15 1.77
C PRO A 77 -1.85 0.00 2.24
N ASP A 78 -1.32 -0.87 3.12
CA ASP A 78 -1.98 -2.07 3.61
C ASP A 78 -2.63 -1.87 4.99
N LEU A 79 -2.59 -0.66 5.55
CA LEU A 79 -3.29 -0.35 6.79
C LEU A 79 -4.79 -0.19 6.55
N THR A 80 -5.59 -0.75 7.43
CA THR A 80 -7.05 -0.59 7.33
C THR A 80 -7.46 0.85 7.68
N ALA A 81 -8.59 1.30 7.12
CA ALA A 81 -9.18 2.62 7.41
C ALA A 81 -9.56 2.82 8.90
N HIS A 82 -9.62 1.73 9.67
CA HIS A 82 -9.90 1.71 11.11
C HIS A 82 -8.63 1.64 11.97
N GLY A 83 -7.45 1.66 11.37
CA GLY A 83 -6.19 1.59 12.11
C GLY A 83 -5.81 0.19 12.64
N HIS A 84 -6.40 -0.86 12.08
CA HIS A 84 -5.91 -2.23 12.32
C HIS A 84 -4.73 -2.54 11.40
N CYS A 85 -3.70 -3.13 11.99
CA CYS A 85 -2.51 -3.63 11.30
C CYS A 85 -2.82 -4.98 10.63
N THR A 86 -2.72 -5.03 9.30
CA THR A 86 -2.92 -6.25 8.51
C THR A 86 -1.64 -7.07 8.38
N ASP A 87 -1.76 -8.34 8.04
CA ASP A 87 -0.60 -9.20 7.79
C ASP A 87 0.27 -8.70 6.63
N ALA A 88 -0.34 -8.10 5.61
CA ALA A 88 0.36 -7.48 4.49
C ALA A 88 1.21 -6.30 4.96
N ALA A 89 0.64 -5.41 5.80
CA ALA A 89 1.36 -4.28 6.38
C ALA A 89 2.55 -4.74 7.25
N VAL A 90 2.38 -5.81 8.02
CA VAL A 90 3.46 -6.41 8.83
C VAL A 90 4.58 -6.93 7.92
N LEU A 91 4.25 -7.69 6.88
CA LEU A 91 5.23 -8.22 5.95
C LEU A 91 5.99 -7.09 5.22
N ALA A 92 5.28 -6.05 4.81
CA ALA A 92 5.87 -4.88 4.17
C ALA A 92 6.83 -4.14 5.12
N ALA A 93 6.48 -3.99 6.41
CA ALA A 93 7.34 -3.39 7.42
C ALA A 93 8.58 -4.21 7.77
N CYS A 94 8.50 -5.55 7.72
CA CYS A 94 9.64 -6.42 8.01
C CYS A 94 10.80 -6.25 7.01
N GLY A 95 10.54 -5.78 5.79
CA GLY A 95 11.58 -5.46 4.81
C GLY A 95 12.50 -4.34 5.33
N PRO A 96 11.98 -3.13 5.55
CA PRO A 96 12.75 -2.01 6.10
C PRO A 96 13.30 -2.25 7.51
N LEU A 97 12.59 -2.98 8.39
CA LEU A 97 13.04 -3.22 9.78
C LEU A 97 14.20 -4.22 9.88
N TYR A 98 14.16 -5.29 9.08
CA TYR A 98 15.03 -6.46 9.31
C TYR A 98 15.84 -6.88 8.07
N GLY A 99 15.75 -6.12 6.97
CA GLY A 99 16.34 -6.50 5.69
C GLY A 99 15.58 -7.63 4.97
N GLY A 100 14.33 -7.88 5.37
CA GLY A 100 13.51 -8.97 4.88
C GLY A 100 13.65 -10.27 5.68
N LEU A 101 12.63 -11.12 5.60
CA LEU A 101 12.51 -12.29 6.48
C LEU A 101 13.13 -13.59 5.92
N HIS A 102 13.47 -13.60 4.64
CA HIS A 102 13.82 -14.81 3.89
C HIS A 102 15.14 -15.47 4.34
N HIS A 103 16.02 -14.74 5.01
CA HIS A 103 17.27 -15.27 5.55
C HIS A 103 17.13 -15.91 6.94
N TYR A 104 15.98 -15.73 7.60
CA TYR A 104 15.74 -16.22 8.96
C TYR A 104 15.01 -17.57 8.94
N ARG A 105 15.23 -18.38 9.99
CA ARG A 105 14.48 -19.63 10.19
C ARG A 105 13.00 -19.33 10.43
N PRO A 106 12.06 -20.25 10.09
CA PRO A 106 10.63 -20.00 10.22
C PRO A 106 10.17 -19.52 11.61
N ALA A 107 10.74 -20.09 12.68
CA ALA A 107 10.44 -19.66 14.05
C ALA A 107 10.86 -18.21 14.31
N THR A 108 12.03 -17.80 13.82
CA THR A 108 12.51 -16.42 13.91
C THR A 108 11.70 -15.49 13.03
N GLN A 109 11.27 -15.93 11.85
CA GLN A 109 10.37 -15.12 11.01
C GLN A 109 9.05 -14.83 11.71
N ALA A 110 8.45 -15.83 12.38
CA ALA A 110 7.22 -15.63 13.16
C ALA A 110 7.45 -14.60 14.29
N MET A 111 8.53 -14.76 15.06
CA MET A 111 8.89 -13.82 16.12
C MET A 111 9.07 -12.37 15.61
N LEU A 112 9.78 -12.18 14.50
CA LEU A 112 10.01 -10.86 13.90
C LEU A 112 8.72 -10.25 13.33
N ARG A 113 7.82 -11.07 12.79
CA ARG A 113 6.48 -10.61 12.36
C ARG A 113 5.64 -10.15 13.54
N ASP A 114 5.67 -10.87 14.65
CA ASP A 114 4.93 -10.50 15.86
C ASP A 114 5.47 -9.20 16.47
N GLU A 115 6.80 -9.03 16.46
CA GLU A 115 7.45 -7.80 16.90
C GLU A 115 7.07 -6.61 16.00
N ALA A 116 7.15 -6.75 14.68
CA ALA A 116 6.72 -5.72 13.73
C ALA A 116 5.23 -5.39 13.88
N ARG A 117 4.37 -6.41 14.10
CA ARG A 117 2.94 -6.21 14.36
C ARG A 117 2.72 -5.40 15.64
N SER A 118 3.42 -5.74 16.71
CA SER A 118 3.33 -5.03 17.98
C SER A 118 3.73 -3.56 17.81
N LEU A 119 4.86 -3.30 17.14
CA LEU A 119 5.34 -1.95 16.83
C LEU A 119 4.29 -1.14 16.07
N LEU A 120 3.78 -1.68 14.95
CA LEU A 120 2.79 -0.97 14.12
C LEU A 120 1.48 -0.74 14.87
N THR A 121 0.99 -1.75 15.60
CA THR A 121 -0.26 -1.65 16.36
C THR A 121 -0.15 -0.60 17.46
N ASN A 122 0.95 -0.57 18.21
CA ASN A 122 1.19 0.43 19.25
C ASN A 122 1.33 1.84 18.66
N ALA A 123 2.03 1.96 17.53
CA ALA A 123 2.19 3.24 16.83
C ALA A 123 0.84 3.76 16.33
N ILE A 124 -0.02 2.91 15.77
CA ILE A 124 -1.35 3.30 15.31
C ILE A 124 -2.26 3.67 16.49
N ALA A 125 -2.28 2.88 17.56
CA ALA A 125 -3.04 3.18 18.76
C ALA A 125 -2.68 4.55 19.34
N ALA A 126 -1.38 4.84 19.48
CA ALA A 126 -0.91 6.14 19.97
C ALA A 126 -1.34 7.33 19.09
N VAL A 127 -1.41 7.13 17.76
CA VAL A 127 -1.88 8.17 16.83
C VAL A 127 -3.39 8.36 16.91
N LEU A 128 -4.15 7.28 17.10
CA LEU A 128 -5.61 7.34 17.23
C LEU A 128 -6.04 7.94 18.58
N ASP A 129 -5.38 7.56 19.67
CA ASP A 129 -5.64 8.11 21.01
C ASP A 129 -5.33 9.61 21.08
N ALA A 130 -4.23 10.05 20.45
CA ALA A 130 -3.87 11.47 20.35
C ALA A 130 -4.87 12.31 19.55
N LYS A 131 -5.76 11.69 18.77
CA LYS A 131 -6.83 12.37 18.03
C LYS A 131 -8.15 12.44 18.83
N ALA A 132 -8.30 11.59 19.85
CA ALA A 132 -9.49 11.52 20.69
C ALA A 132 -9.42 12.44 21.94
N ALA A 133 -8.22 12.90 22.29
CA ALA A 133 -7.96 13.87 23.36
C ALA A 133 -8.06 15.32 22.87
#